data_AF-A0A2D6WQ65-F1
#
_entry.id   AF-A0A2D6WQ65-F1
#
_cell.length_a   1.000
_cell.length_b   1.000
_cell.length_c   1.000
_cell.angle_alpha   90.00
_cell.angle_beta   90.00
_cell.angle_gamma   90.00
#
_symmetry.space_group_name_H-M   'P 1'
#
loop_
_entity.id
_entity.type
_entity.pdbx_description
1 polymer ?
#
loop_
_entity_poly.entity_id
_entity_poly.type
_entity_poly.pdbx_seq_one_letter_code
_entity_poly.pdbx_strand_id
1 'polypeptide(L)'
;ENGASVPTLSIITSSEGTYLYDAEVADVHTLQYSVGGAVSTVEITVAAQNKVARLEVNLSTAVLEQLESLDVSIRAFDAYDNEIPVPGSVTVESTGRGTAMMTSSDLWSVTTLDDGPQTITVKVGAVIVNEEITVNGNFQGFFEAGGTLYYVGAGLLALVAIVLLGLGVMFMRNGGGGDWDDDDYDDDEDDDRPSGPTGPAPGPTGPAPGPTGPAPGPTGPAPGPSGPPEEEAPAEEVAEEELETTFDEDGTEWWEDEDGAWWYRNPGEEEWQEYTE
;
A
#
# COMPACT_ATOMS: atom_id res chain seq x y z
N GLU A 1 11.51 -45.62 12.96
CA GLU A 1 11.36 -47.08 12.77
C GLU A 1 11.56 -47.46 11.30
N ASN A 2 12.70 -48.08 10.93
CA ASN A 2 12.85 -49.01 9.79
C ASN A 2 14.33 -49.32 9.46
N GLY A 3 15.32 -48.74 10.14
CA GLY A 3 16.73 -49.09 9.90
C GLY A 3 17.17 -48.91 8.45
N ALA A 4 16.47 -48.05 7.69
CA ALA A 4 16.86 -47.71 6.34
C ALA A 4 18.21 -47.00 6.42
N SER A 5 19.19 -47.48 5.66
CA SER A 5 20.48 -46.82 5.50
C SER A 5 20.24 -45.40 4.99
N VAL A 6 20.58 -44.39 5.80
CA VAL A 6 20.56 -43.00 5.37
C VAL A 6 21.57 -42.87 4.23
N PRO A 7 21.15 -42.53 2.99
CA PRO A 7 22.00 -42.63 1.80
C PRO A 7 23.21 -41.67 1.81
N THR A 8 23.21 -40.69 2.70
CA THR A 8 24.26 -39.66 2.86
C THR A 8 25.35 -40.06 3.86
N LEU A 9 25.30 -41.29 4.39
CA LEU A 9 26.31 -41.83 5.30
C LEU A 9 27.63 -42.12 4.56
N SER A 10 28.59 -41.20 4.60
CA SER A 10 29.97 -41.46 4.19
C SER A 10 30.83 -41.90 5.38
N ILE A 11 31.09 -43.21 5.50
CA ILE A 11 32.06 -43.72 6.47
C ILE A 11 33.47 -43.59 5.86
N ILE A 12 34.26 -42.65 6.38
CA ILE A 12 35.70 -42.60 6.09
C ILE A 12 36.43 -43.35 7.21
N THR A 13 36.96 -44.53 6.91
CA THR A 13 37.73 -45.33 7.87
C THR A 13 39.14 -44.77 8.01
N SER A 14 39.54 -44.40 9.23
CA SER A 14 40.96 -44.27 9.58
C SER A 14 41.48 -45.59 10.18
N SER A 15 42.80 -45.79 10.18
CA SER A 15 43.46 -47.05 10.55
C SER A 15 43.35 -47.46 12.03
N GLU A 16 42.59 -46.75 12.87
CA GLU A 16 42.57 -46.94 14.34
C GLU A 16 41.16 -47.09 14.95
N GLY A 17 40.15 -47.47 14.17
CA GLY A 17 38.79 -47.64 14.69
C GLY A 17 38.03 -46.33 14.91
N THR A 18 38.50 -45.24 14.30
CA THR A 18 37.77 -43.98 14.20
C THR A 18 36.89 -44.00 12.96
N TYR A 19 35.63 -43.64 13.14
CA TYR A 19 34.65 -43.46 12.08
C TYR A 19 34.23 -42.00 12.07
N LEU A 20 34.21 -41.39 10.89
CA LEU A 20 33.65 -40.06 10.70
C LEU A 20 32.22 -40.21 10.21
N TYR A 21 31.31 -39.43 10.79
CA TYR A 21 29.90 -39.40 10.45
C TYR A 21 29.51 -37.98 10.03
N ASP A 22 29.29 -37.79 8.74
CA ASP A 22 28.75 -36.55 8.18
C ASP A 22 27.23 -36.70 8.06
N ALA A 23 26.49 -35.90 8.83
CA ALA A 23 25.03 -35.88 8.80
C ALA A 23 24.51 -34.67 8.02
N GLU A 24 23.61 -34.93 7.07
CA GLU A 24 22.97 -33.88 6.27
C GLU A 24 21.50 -33.67 6.66
N VAL A 25 20.83 -34.74 7.12
CA VAL A 25 19.41 -34.69 7.50
C VAL A 25 19.28 -34.40 8.99
N ALA A 26 18.42 -33.45 9.34
CA ALA A 26 18.09 -33.13 10.71
C ALA A 26 17.09 -34.15 11.27
N ASP A 27 17.56 -35.07 12.11
CA ASP A 27 16.74 -36.03 12.84
C ASP A 27 17.58 -36.70 13.95
N VAL A 28 16.96 -37.64 14.67
CA VAL A 28 17.65 -38.58 15.55
C VAL A 28 18.19 -39.75 14.73
N HIS A 29 19.51 -39.90 14.72
CA HIS A 29 20.21 -40.95 14.01
C HIS A 29 20.80 -41.97 14.99
N THR A 30 20.48 -43.24 14.78
CA THR A 30 21.04 -44.35 15.56
C THR A 30 22.19 -44.98 14.78
N LEU A 31 23.42 -44.81 15.27
CA LEU A 31 24.59 -45.50 14.74
C LEU A 31 24.79 -46.83 15.47
N GLN A 32 24.99 -47.88 14.69
CA GLN A 32 25.29 -49.21 15.21
C GLN A 32 26.74 -49.58 14.87
N TYR A 33 27.51 -49.91 15.89
CA TYR A 33 28.86 -50.43 15.78
C TYR A 33 28.89 -51.91 16.14
N SER A 34 29.64 -52.71 15.39
CA SER A 34 29.84 -54.12 15.70
C SER A 34 31.28 -54.56 15.44
N VAL A 35 31.85 -55.32 16.38
CA VAL A 35 33.16 -55.97 16.22
C VAL A 35 33.08 -57.41 16.71
N GLY A 36 33.38 -58.35 15.82
CA GLY A 36 33.19 -59.78 16.09
C GLY A 36 31.72 -60.07 16.38
N GLY A 37 31.42 -60.51 17.61
CA GLY A 37 30.06 -60.77 18.09
C GLY A 37 29.47 -59.69 19.00
N ALA A 38 30.23 -58.62 19.31
CA ALA A 38 29.75 -57.53 20.15
C ALA A 38 29.09 -56.44 19.30
N VAL A 39 27.95 -55.93 19.76
CA VAL A 39 27.19 -54.84 19.13
C VAL A 39 26.96 -53.74 20.15
N SER A 40 27.15 -52.49 19.74
CA SER A 40 26.83 -51.30 20.53
C SER A 40 26.11 -50.29 19.65
N THR A 41 25.17 -49.54 20.22
CA THR A 41 24.44 -48.48 19.53
C THR A 41 24.67 -47.14 20.22
N VAL A 42 24.66 -46.06 19.44
CA VAL A 42 24.71 -44.68 19.93
C VAL A 42 23.68 -43.87 19.15
N GLU A 43 22.98 -42.97 19.85
CA GLU A 43 22.04 -42.04 19.23
C GLU A 43 22.69 -40.66 19.13
N ILE A 44 22.52 -40.02 17.99
CA ILE A 44 23.02 -38.67 17.69
C ILE A 44 21.83 -37.86 17.18
N THR A 45 21.55 -36.72 17.82
CA THR A 45 20.58 -35.76 17.32
C THR A 45 21.27 -34.75 16.43
N VAL A 46 20.82 -34.64 15.19
CA VAL A 46 21.32 -33.69 14.20
C VAL A 46 20.29 -32.58 14.07
N ALA A 47 20.70 -31.33 14.28
CA ALA A 47 19.85 -30.16 14.09
C ALA A 47 20.05 -29.58 12.68
N ALA A 48 18.99 -28.99 12.13
CA ALA A 48 19.07 -28.21 10.91
C ALA A 48 19.94 -26.96 11.11
N GLN A 49 20.51 -26.44 10.03
CA GLN A 49 21.30 -25.22 10.11
C GLN A 49 20.39 -23.99 10.15
N ASN A 50 20.61 -23.07 11.10
CA ASN A 50 19.87 -21.81 11.21
C ASN A 50 20.24 -20.77 10.13
N LYS A 51 20.44 -21.21 8.89
CA LYS A 51 20.78 -20.36 7.75
C LYS A 51 19.90 -20.74 6.57
N VAL A 52 19.06 -19.80 6.14
CA VAL A 52 18.20 -19.96 4.97
C VAL A 52 19.04 -20.12 3.71
N ALA A 53 18.82 -21.21 2.99
CA ALA A 53 19.38 -21.46 1.66
C ALA A 53 18.29 -21.54 0.58
N ARG A 54 17.06 -21.94 0.96
CA ARG A 54 15.90 -22.02 0.06
C ARG A 54 14.66 -21.54 0.79
N LEU A 55 13.78 -20.86 0.05
CA LEU A 55 12.45 -20.47 0.48
C LEU A 55 11.42 -21.19 -0.39
N GLU A 56 10.29 -21.53 0.19
CA GLU A 56 9.10 -21.99 -0.51
C GLU A 56 7.95 -21.08 -0.13
N VAL A 57 7.32 -20.48 -1.14
CA VAL A 57 6.26 -19.49 -0.96
C VAL A 57 4.98 -20.06 -1.55
N ASN A 58 3.90 -20.03 -0.78
CA ASN A 58 2.59 -20.49 -1.20
C ASN A 58 1.60 -19.35 -1.02
N LEU A 59 0.94 -18.94 -2.11
CA LEU A 59 -0.10 -17.93 -2.11
C LEU A 59 -1.47 -18.58 -1.92
N SER A 60 -2.38 -17.94 -1.18
CA SER A 60 -3.76 -18.41 -1.05
C SER A 60 -4.53 -18.37 -2.38
N THR A 61 -4.18 -17.42 -3.25
CA THR A 61 -4.72 -17.28 -4.61
C THR A 61 -3.70 -16.63 -5.55
N ALA A 62 -3.79 -16.95 -6.84
CA ALA A 62 -3.01 -16.30 -7.90
C ALA A 62 -3.81 -15.21 -8.64
N VAL A 63 -5.13 -15.14 -8.41
CA VAL A 63 -6.02 -14.15 -9.01
C VAL A 63 -6.94 -13.60 -7.93
N LEU A 64 -7.02 -12.28 -7.82
CA LEU A 64 -7.83 -11.58 -6.83
C LEU A 64 -8.39 -10.28 -7.43
N GLU A 65 -9.43 -9.74 -6.80
CA GLU A 65 -9.96 -8.43 -7.16
C GLU A 65 -9.14 -7.32 -6.48
N GLN A 66 -9.15 -6.12 -7.07
CA GLN A 66 -8.50 -4.95 -6.49
C GLN A 66 -9.06 -4.63 -5.09
N LEU A 67 -8.19 -4.19 -4.16
CA LEU A 67 -8.47 -3.99 -2.73
C LEU A 67 -8.72 -5.27 -1.93
N GLU A 68 -8.63 -6.45 -2.56
CA GLU A 68 -8.67 -7.72 -1.85
C GLU A 68 -7.29 -8.05 -1.28
N SER A 69 -7.30 -8.82 -0.18
CA SER A 69 -6.11 -9.33 0.48
C SER A 69 -5.88 -10.79 0.13
N LEU A 70 -4.61 -11.18 -0.02
CA LEU A 70 -4.18 -12.57 -0.15
C LEU A 70 -3.22 -12.93 0.98
N ASP A 71 -3.19 -14.22 1.33
CA ASP A 71 -2.27 -14.73 2.33
C ASP A 71 -1.04 -15.34 1.64
N VAL A 72 0.13 -15.03 2.16
CA VAL A 72 1.43 -15.53 1.72
C VAL A 72 2.00 -16.39 2.84
N SER A 73 2.04 -17.70 2.61
CA SER A 73 2.66 -18.66 3.52
C SER A 73 4.08 -18.97 3.07
N ILE A 74 5.03 -18.91 4.01
CA ILE A 74 6.46 -19.01 3.74
C ILE A 74 7.04 -20.17 4.54
N ARG A 75 7.83 -21.01 3.89
CA ARG A 75 8.65 -22.05 4.53
C ARG A 75 10.11 -21.83 4.18
N ALA A 76 10.99 -22.02 5.16
CA ALA A 76 12.42 -21.84 5.00
C ALA A 76 13.15 -23.18 5.16
N PHE A 77 14.18 -23.36 4.35
CA PHE A 77 15.02 -24.55 4.36
C PHE A 77 16.50 -24.18 4.41
N ASP A 78 17.28 -25.03 5.08
CA ASP A 78 18.73 -24.96 5.06
C ASP A 78 19.34 -25.51 3.76
N ALA A 79 20.67 -25.55 3.69
CA ALA A 79 21.41 -26.01 2.50
C ALA A 79 21.25 -27.52 2.20
N TYR A 80 20.66 -28.29 3.12
CA TYR A 80 20.44 -29.73 3.01
C TYR A 80 18.94 -30.08 2.95
N ASP A 81 18.09 -29.10 2.64
CA ASP A 81 16.63 -29.23 2.56
C ASP A 81 15.96 -29.60 3.89
N ASN A 82 16.60 -29.33 5.03
CA ASN A 82 15.93 -29.42 6.32
C ASN A 82 15.09 -28.17 6.55
N GLU A 83 13.84 -28.35 7.00
CA GLU A 83 12.96 -27.24 7.34
C GLU A 83 13.47 -26.53 8.61
N ILE A 84 13.49 -25.20 8.55
CA ILE A 84 13.91 -24.33 9.65
C ILE A 84 12.85 -23.26 9.93
N PRO A 85 12.81 -22.71 11.15
CA PRO A 85 11.95 -21.57 11.45
C PRO A 85 12.27 -20.42 10.50
N VAL A 86 11.22 -19.78 9.98
CA VAL A 86 11.39 -18.60 9.11
C VAL A 86 11.97 -17.45 9.94
N PRO A 87 13.11 -16.86 9.54
CA PRO A 87 13.68 -15.74 10.26
C PRO A 87 12.76 -14.52 10.25
N GLY A 88 12.71 -13.77 11.36
CA GLY A 88 11.95 -12.52 11.44
C GLY A 88 12.47 -11.39 10.53
N SER A 89 13.62 -11.57 9.88
CA SER A 89 14.17 -10.64 8.88
C SER A 89 13.57 -10.81 7.49
N VAL A 90 12.51 -11.61 7.35
CA VAL A 90 11.77 -11.77 6.10
C VAL A 90 11.08 -10.47 5.71
N THR A 91 11.13 -10.13 4.42
CA THR A 91 10.38 -9.02 3.86
C THR A 91 9.54 -9.50 2.69
N VAL A 92 8.31 -8.99 2.61
CA VAL A 92 7.38 -9.26 1.51
C VAL A 92 6.99 -7.94 0.88
N GLU A 93 7.18 -7.83 -0.43
CA GLU A 93 6.90 -6.63 -1.22
C GLU A 93 6.03 -7.00 -2.43
N SER A 94 5.11 -6.12 -2.83
CA SER A 94 4.41 -6.22 -4.12
C SER A 94 4.91 -5.14 -5.08
N THR A 95 4.87 -5.41 -6.39
CA THR A 95 5.28 -4.44 -7.42
C THR A 95 4.28 -3.27 -7.58
N GLY A 96 3.01 -3.48 -7.24
CA GLY A 96 1.99 -2.42 -7.23
C GLY A 96 1.98 -1.60 -5.93
N ARG A 97 1.14 -0.56 -5.85
CA ARG A 97 0.90 0.26 -4.65
C ARG A 97 0.14 -0.48 -3.53
N GLY A 98 0.32 -1.80 -3.42
CA GLY A 98 -0.27 -2.61 -2.36
C GLY A 98 0.48 -2.46 -1.04
N THR A 99 -0.14 -2.94 0.04
CA THR A 99 0.47 -3.02 1.37
C THR A 99 0.70 -4.48 1.74
N ALA A 100 1.79 -4.75 2.45
CA ALA A 100 2.09 -6.06 3.00
C ALA A 100 2.15 -5.94 4.52
N MET A 101 1.37 -6.75 5.23
CA MET A 101 1.29 -6.77 6.68
C MET A 101 1.77 -8.13 7.17
N MET A 102 2.73 -8.12 8.08
CA MET A 102 3.23 -9.34 8.72
C MET A 102 2.27 -9.77 9.82
N THR A 103 1.72 -10.98 9.71
CA THR A 103 0.96 -11.60 10.82
C THR A 103 1.90 -12.42 11.69
N SER A 104 2.82 -13.15 11.06
CA SER A 104 3.93 -13.86 11.68
C SER A 104 5.08 -13.97 10.68
N SER A 105 6.26 -14.43 11.11
CA SER A 105 7.41 -14.60 10.20
C SER A 105 7.13 -15.55 9.03
N ASP A 106 6.23 -16.51 9.20
CA ASP A 106 5.81 -17.49 8.18
C ASP A 106 4.50 -17.14 7.46
N LEU A 107 3.80 -16.07 7.88
CA LEU A 107 2.50 -15.68 7.32
C LEU A 107 2.37 -14.16 7.16
N TRP A 108 2.10 -13.74 5.94
CA TRP A 108 1.87 -12.35 5.57
C TRP A 108 0.53 -12.18 4.87
N SER A 109 -0.11 -11.03 5.07
CA SER A 109 -1.30 -10.62 4.33
C SER A 109 -0.94 -9.46 3.41
N VAL A 110 -1.21 -9.60 2.11
CA VAL A 110 -0.91 -8.59 1.09
C VAL A 110 -2.20 -8.08 0.48
N THR A 111 -2.45 -6.78 0.61
CA THR A 111 -3.61 -6.10 0.01
C THR A 111 -3.18 -5.36 -1.25
N THR A 112 -3.83 -5.65 -2.37
CA THR A 112 -3.46 -5.05 -3.66
C THR A 112 -4.23 -3.76 -3.93
N LEU A 113 -3.55 -2.74 -4.46
CA LEU A 113 -4.21 -1.48 -4.85
C LEU A 113 -4.29 -1.30 -6.36
N ASP A 114 -3.27 -1.66 -7.12
CA ASP A 114 -3.26 -1.48 -8.58
C ASP A 114 -3.90 -2.68 -9.31
N ASP A 115 -4.44 -2.49 -10.49
CA ASP A 115 -4.92 -3.59 -11.34
C ASP A 115 -3.82 -4.09 -12.31
N GLY A 116 -4.01 -5.31 -12.81
CA GLY A 116 -3.11 -5.94 -13.78
C GLY A 116 -2.14 -6.95 -13.16
N PRO A 117 -1.13 -7.40 -13.94
CA PRO A 117 -0.15 -8.36 -13.47
C PRO A 117 0.77 -7.72 -12.43
N GLN A 118 0.95 -8.37 -11.30
CA GLN A 118 1.86 -7.96 -10.23
C GLN A 118 2.75 -9.12 -9.81
N THR A 119 3.87 -8.79 -9.17
CA THR A 119 4.79 -9.77 -8.62
C THR A 119 4.93 -9.55 -7.12
N ILE A 120 4.65 -10.60 -6.35
CA ILE A 120 4.97 -10.69 -4.94
C ILE A 120 6.41 -11.17 -4.80
N THR A 121 7.22 -10.40 -4.09
CA THR A 121 8.63 -10.66 -3.86
C THR A 121 8.85 -10.95 -2.39
N VAL A 122 9.34 -12.14 -2.07
CA VAL A 122 9.70 -12.55 -0.70
C VAL A 122 11.22 -12.62 -0.60
N LYS A 123 11.81 -11.92 0.37
CA LYS A 123 13.26 -11.85 0.57
C LYS A 123 13.64 -12.24 1.99
N VAL A 124 14.68 -13.06 2.13
CA VAL A 124 15.35 -13.34 3.41
C VAL A 124 16.86 -13.35 3.18
N GLY A 125 17.55 -12.32 3.67
CA GLY A 125 18.99 -12.16 3.45
C GLY A 125 19.34 -12.09 1.95
N ALA A 126 19.98 -13.14 1.43
CA ALA A 126 20.36 -13.24 0.01
C ALA A 126 19.39 -14.09 -0.84
N VAL A 127 18.39 -14.73 -0.22
CA VAL A 127 17.43 -15.60 -0.91
C VAL A 127 16.20 -14.77 -1.27
N ILE A 128 15.79 -14.85 -2.54
CA ILE A 128 14.67 -14.09 -3.11
C ILE A 128 13.79 -15.05 -3.89
N VAL A 129 12.48 -15.00 -3.65
CA VAL A 129 11.45 -15.73 -4.41
C VAL A 129 10.45 -14.72 -4.96
N ASN A 130 10.06 -14.91 -6.21
CA ASN A 130 9.11 -14.06 -6.91
C ASN A 130 7.92 -14.91 -7.36
N GLU A 131 6.71 -14.52 -6.96
CA GLU A 131 5.46 -15.15 -7.36
C GLU A 131 4.61 -14.16 -8.16
N GLU A 132 4.03 -14.62 -9.26
CA GLU A 132 3.19 -13.78 -10.13
C GLU A 132 1.71 -13.90 -9.74
N ILE A 133 1.03 -12.77 -9.66
CA ILE A 133 -0.41 -12.68 -9.41
C ILE A 133 -1.08 -11.79 -10.47
N THR A 134 -2.37 -12.00 -10.67
CA THR A 134 -3.21 -11.12 -11.51
C THR A 134 -4.26 -10.45 -10.65
N VAL A 135 -4.27 -9.12 -10.67
CA VAL A 135 -5.28 -8.32 -9.98
C VAL A 135 -6.32 -7.84 -10.98
N ASN A 136 -7.57 -8.23 -10.78
CA ASN A 136 -8.69 -7.75 -11.58
C ASN A 136 -9.16 -6.40 -11.05
N GLY A 137 -9.18 -5.38 -11.91
CA GLY A 137 -9.72 -4.08 -11.55
C GLY A 137 -11.22 -4.13 -11.32
N ASN A 138 -11.67 -3.48 -10.25
CA ASN A 138 -13.09 -3.30 -9.95
C ASN A 138 -13.44 -1.81 -9.80
N PHE A 139 -14.74 -1.49 -9.81
CA PHE A 139 -15.19 -0.10 -9.78
C PHE A 139 -14.72 0.65 -8.53
N GLN A 140 -14.66 -0.02 -7.37
CA GLN A 140 -14.23 0.59 -6.12
C GLN A 140 -12.72 0.88 -6.13
N GLY A 141 -11.92 -0.12 -6.48
CA GLY A 141 -10.46 -0.02 -6.57
C GLY A 141 -9.99 0.99 -7.63
N PHE A 142 -10.75 1.18 -8.71
CA PHE A 142 -10.44 2.21 -9.70
C PHE A 142 -10.36 3.61 -9.10
N PHE A 143 -11.29 3.97 -8.20
CA PHE A 143 -11.25 5.29 -7.56
C PHE A 143 -10.18 5.38 -6.47
N GLU A 144 -9.98 4.29 -5.72
CA GLU A 144 -8.93 4.24 -4.69
C GLU A 144 -7.53 4.39 -5.30
N ALA A 145 -7.28 3.65 -6.39
CA ALA A 145 -6.04 3.74 -7.15
C ALA A 145 -5.90 5.10 -7.88
N GLY A 146 -7.01 5.70 -8.32
CA GLY A 146 -7.04 6.96 -9.06
C GLY A 146 -6.90 8.22 -8.20
N GLY A 147 -7.25 8.16 -6.92
CA GLY A 147 -7.20 9.28 -5.99
C GLY A 147 -8.30 10.34 -6.21
N THR A 148 -8.19 11.46 -5.49
CA THR A 148 -9.26 12.47 -5.33
C THR A 148 -9.77 13.07 -6.65
N LEU A 149 -8.92 13.19 -7.67
CA LEU A 149 -9.30 13.78 -8.96
C LEU A 149 -10.37 12.97 -9.69
N TYR A 150 -10.37 11.64 -9.54
CA TYR A 150 -11.34 10.77 -10.19
C TYR A 150 -12.74 10.93 -9.58
N TYR A 151 -12.81 11.13 -8.25
CA TYR A 151 -14.05 11.46 -7.57
C TYR A 151 -14.62 12.81 -8.02
N VAL A 152 -13.77 13.83 -8.14
CA VAL A 152 -14.18 15.16 -8.66
C VAL A 152 -14.66 15.04 -10.11
N GLY A 153 -13.93 14.30 -10.94
CA GLY A 153 -14.31 14.06 -12.33
C GLY A 153 -15.66 13.34 -12.46
N ALA A 154 -15.88 12.28 -11.69
CA ALA A 154 -17.14 11.53 -11.67
C ALA A 154 -18.31 12.42 -11.17
N GLY A 155 -18.09 13.21 -10.13
CA GLY A 155 -19.06 14.17 -9.61
C GLY A 155 -19.46 15.22 -10.64
N LEU A 156 -18.48 15.81 -11.35
CA LEU A 156 -18.74 16.77 -12.43
C LEU A 156 -19.51 16.13 -13.59
N LEU A 157 -19.18 14.91 -13.99
CA LEU A 157 -19.88 14.18 -15.06
C LEU A 157 -21.35 13.94 -14.66
N ALA A 158 -21.59 13.50 -13.42
CA ALA A 158 -22.94 13.33 -12.89
C ALA A 158 -23.74 14.65 -12.89
N LEU A 159 -23.11 15.76 -12.47
CA LEU A 159 -23.73 17.08 -12.48
C LEU A 159 -24.13 17.53 -13.89
N VAL A 160 -23.22 17.34 -14.86
CA VAL A 160 -23.49 17.62 -16.28
C VAL A 160 -24.64 16.75 -16.80
N ALA A 161 -24.66 15.45 -16.47
CA ALA A 161 -25.74 14.55 -16.86
C ALA A 161 -27.10 14.97 -16.29
N ILE A 162 -27.15 15.44 -15.04
CA ILE A 162 -28.37 15.98 -14.41
C ILE A 162 -28.85 17.24 -15.13
N VAL A 163 -27.95 18.18 -15.43
CA VAL A 163 -28.30 19.40 -16.17
C VAL A 163 -28.85 19.07 -17.56
N LEU A 164 -28.20 18.15 -18.29
CA LEU A 164 -28.66 17.70 -19.60
C LEU A 164 -30.01 16.98 -19.52
N LEU A 165 -30.25 16.15 -18.50
CA LEU A 165 -31.55 15.51 -18.28
C LEU A 165 -32.64 16.55 -17.99
N GLY A 166 -32.36 17.55 -17.15
CA GLY A 166 -33.26 18.67 -16.87
C GLY A 166 -33.62 19.46 -18.14
N LEU A 167 -32.63 19.81 -18.95
CA LEU A 167 -32.83 20.47 -20.24
C LEU A 167 -33.61 19.59 -21.23
N GLY A 168 -33.33 18.29 -21.28
CA GLY A 168 -34.06 17.33 -22.11
C GLY A 168 -35.55 17.23 -21.72
N VAL A 169 -35.84 17.18 -20.41
CA VAL A 169 -37.21 17.19 -19.89
C VAL A 169 -37.91 18.53 -20.20
N MET A 170 -37.22 19.66 -20.07
CA MET A 170 -37.76 20.97 -20.42
C MET A 170 -38.06 21.08 -21.93
N PHE A 171 -37.16 20.57 -22.78
CA PHE A 171 -37.34 20.52 -24.22
C PHE A 171 -38.54 19.64 -24.62
N MET A 172 -38.68 18.46 -24.02
CA MET A 172 -39.84 17.58 -24.26
C MET A 172 -41.16 18.17 -23.73
N ARG A 173 -41.13 18.95 -22.64
CA ARG A 173 -42.32 19.62 -22.10
C ARG A 173 -42.73 20.86 -22.88
N ASN A 174 -41.81 21.53 -23.58
CA ASN A 174 -42.10 22.75 -24.34
C ASN A 174 -42.46 22.51 -25.83
N GLY A 175 -42.44 21.26 -26.30
CA GLY A 175 -42.81 20.90 -27.67
C GLY A 175 -44.32 20.74 -27.93
N GLY A 176 -45.19 21.13 -26.99
CA GLY A 176 -46.63 20.79 -27.01
C GLY A 176 -47.63 21.96 -26.97
N GLY A 177 -47.23 23.21 -27.14
CA GLY A 177 -48.15 24.37 -27.10
C GLY A 177 -47.70 25.48 -28.03
N GLY A 178 -47.97 25.30 -29.32
CA GLY A 178 -47.78 26.32 -30.34
C GLY A 178 -49.07 27.11 -30.49
N ASP A 179 -49.29 28.06 -29.58
CA ASP A 179 -50.43 28.96 -29.62
C ASP A 179 -49.85 30.39 -29.68
N TRP A 180 -49.19 30.69 -30.79
CA TRP A 180 -48.91 32.06 -31.22
C TRP A 180 -50.17 32.51 -31.96
N ASP A 181 -51.21 32.90 -31.22
CA ASP A 181 -52.32 33.68 -31.78
C ASP A 181 -51.77 35.08 -32.09
N ASP A 182 -51.43 35.22 -33.37
CA ASP A 182 -51.27 36.45 -34.12
C ASP A 182 -52.69 36.94 -34.41
N ASP A 183 -53.14 38.03 -33.77
CA ASP A 183 -54.29 38.82 -34.22
C ASP A 183 -54.19 40.26 -33.71
N ASP A 184 -53.74 41.11 -34.64
CA ASP A 184 -54.25 42.42 -35.01
C ASP A 184 -54.05 43.67 -34.12
N TYR A 185 -53.39 44.62 -34.80
CA TYR A 185 -53.29 46.05 -34.60
C TYR A 185 -54.59 46.72 -34.12
N ASP A 186 -54.46 47.59 -33.11
CA ASP A 186 -55.18 48.87 -33.14
C ASP A 186 -54.21 50.01 -32.79
N ASP A 187 -54.22 50.97 -33.70
CA ASP A 187 -53.39 52.14 -33.87
C ASP A 187 -53.96 53.26 -33.00
N ASP A 188 -53.29 53.62 -31.91
CA ASP A 188 -53.51 54.91 -31.24
C ASP A 188 -52.15 55.61 -31.12
N GLU A 189 -51.95 56.53 -32.06
CA GLU A 189 -50.93 57.56 -32.08
C GLU A 189 -50.88 58.29 -30.72
N ASP A 190 -49.78 58.14 -29.98
CA ASP A 190 -49.29 59.25 -29.16
C ASP A 190 -47.75 59.25 -29.14
N ASP A 191 -47.27 60.32 -29.74
CA ASP A 191 -45.91 60.75 -29.98
C ASP A 191 -45.20 61.04 -28.64
N ASP A 192 -44.13 60.31 -28.32
CA ASP A 192 -43.03 60.80 -27.48
C ASP A 192 -41.82 59.85 -27.53
N ARG A 193 -41.03 59.96 -28.60
CA ARG A 193 -39.66 59.41 -28.65
C ARG A 193 -38.64 60.46 -28.17
N PRO A 194 -38.03 60.33 -26.98
CA PRO A 194 -36.72 60.89 -26.75
C PRO A 194 -35.66 59.97 -27.35
N SER A 195 -35.10 60.44 -28.45
CA SER A 195 -33.91 59.95 -29.15
C SER A 195 -32.85 59.36 -28.22
N GLY A 196 -32.52 58.07 -28.40
CA GLY A 196 -31.29 57.49 -27.87
C GLY A 196 -30.08 58.16 -28.53
N PRO A 197 -29.00 58.47 -27.79
CA PRO A 197 -27.81 59.05 -28.39
C PRO A 197 -27.09 58.03 -29.28
N THR A 198 -27.27 58.16 -30.59
CA THR A 198 -26.34 57.67 -31.60
C THR A 198 -25.07 58.53 -31.54
N GLY A 199 -24.08 58.09 -30.75
CA GLY A 199 -22.73 58.66 -30.73
C GLY A 199 -21.73 57.63 -31.26
N PRO A 200 -20.80 58.00 -32.15
CA PRO A 200 -19.67 57.14 -32.50
C PRO A 200 -18.81 56.87 -31.25
N ALA A 201 -18.39 55.62 -31.07
CA ALA A 201 -17.43 55.26 -30.02
C ALA A 201 -16.13 56.07 -30.19
N PRO A 202 -15.63 56.76 -29.15
CA PRO A 202 -14.32 57.39 -29.20
C PRO A 202 -13.23 56.33 -29.41
N GLY A 203 -12.51 56.44 -30.52
CA GLY A 203 -11.32 55.62 -30.76
C GLY A 203 -10.19 55.96 -29.79
N PRO A 204 -9.25 55.04 -29.53
CA PRO A 204 -8.12 55.31 -28.64
C PRO A 204 -7.16 56.31 -29.29
N THR A 205 -7.13 57.54 -28.77
CA THR A 205 -6.05 58.49 -29.00
C THR A 205 -4.98 58.30 -27.94
N GLY A 206 -3.85 57.72 -28.31
CA GLY A 206 -2.64 57.68 -27.48
C GLY A 206 -1.47 57.01 -28.21
N PRO A 207 -0.28 57.63 -28.30
CA PRO A 207 0.91 56.96 -28.84
C PRO A 207 1.38 55.86 -27.89
N ALA A 208 1.76 54.72 -28.46
CA ALA A 208 2.34 53.59 -27.75
C ALA A 208 3.68 53.96 -27.07
N PRO A 209 3.85 53.75 -25.76
CA PRO A 209 5.16 53.73 -25.13
C PRO A 209 5.91 52.45 -25.54
N GLY A 210 7.10 52.60 -26.12
CA GLY A 210 8.00 51.48 -26.41
C GLY A 210 8.53 50.79 -25.15
N PRO A 211 9.20 49.62 -25.30
CA PRO A 211 9.61 48.80 -24.17
C PRO A 211 10.77 49.42 -23.40
N THR A 212 10.53 49.82 -22.15
CA THR A 212 11.59 50.15 -21.19
C THR A 212 11.83 48.99 -20.24
N GLY A 213 12.91 48.25 -20.46
CA GLY A 213 13.74 47.59 -19.45
C GLY A 213 13.21 46.32 -18.75
N PRO A 214 14.09 45.40 -18.30
CA PRO A 214 13.69 44.26 -17.47
C PRO A 214 13.30 44.72 -16.05
N ALA A 215 12.13 44.29 -15.59
CA ALA A 215 11.69 44.47 -14.21
C ALA A 215 12.43 43.47 -13.27
N PRO A 216 12.82 43.88 -12.05
CA PRO A 216 13.35 43.00 -11.01
C PRO A 216 12.33 41.91 -10.62
N GLY A 217 12.80 40.68 -10.39
CA GLY A 217 11.97 39.51 -10.07
C GLY A 217 11.24 39.61 -8.72
N PRO A 218 10.13 38.87 -8.54
CA PRO A 218 9.36 38.90 -7.30
C PRO A 218 10.05 38.12 -6.18
N THR A 219 10.32 38.82 -5.08
CA THR A 219 10.57 38.26 -3.75
C THR A 219 9.24 37.87 -3.08
N GLY A 220 9.11 36.60 -2.67
CA GLY A 220 8.23 36.14 -1.58
C GLY A 220 6.79 35.75 -1.92
N PRO A 221 6.23 34.66 -1.33
CA PRO A 221 4.80 34.35 -1.37
C PRO A 221 3.97 35.32 -0.50
N ALA A 222 2.78 35.71 -1.00
CA ALA A 222 1.81 36.50 -0.27
C ALA A 222 0.89 35.63 0.63
N PRO A 223 0.40 36.14 1.78
CA PRO A 223 -0.55 35.42 2.64
C PRO A 223 -1.92 35.25 1.97
N GLY A 224 -2.51 34.06 2.09
CA GLY A 224 -3.85 33.73 1.57
C GLY A 224 -5.00 34.27 2.45
N PRO A 225 -6.23 34.36 1.91
CA PRO A 225 -7.40 34.90 2.61
C PRO A 225 -8.02 33.93 3.64
N SER A 226 -8.53 34.51 4.72
CA SER A 226 -9.26 33.88 5.82
C SER A 226 -10.52 33.11 5.38
N GLY A 227 -10.73 31.92 5.93
CA GLY A 227 -11.89 31.05 5.68
C GLY A 227 -13.18 31.45 6.44
N PRO A 228 -14.32 30.78 6.15
CA PRO A 228 -15.65 31.02 6.75
C PRO A 228 -15.81 30.40 8.16
N PRO A 229 -16.90 30.72 8.91
CA PRO A 229 -17.00 30.50 10.35
C PRO A 229 -17.41 29.08 10.78
N GLU A 230 -17.08 28.77 12.04
CA GLU A 230 -17.41 27.55 12.81
C GLU A 230 -18.90 27.22 12.81
N GLU A 231 -19.24 25.95 12.56
CA GLU A 231 -20.54 25.33 12.88
C GLU A 231 -20.30 23.87 13.30
N GLU A 232 -21.12 23.40 14.24
CA GLU A 232 -20.78 22.52 15.36
C GLU A 232 -20.54 21.01 15.07
N ALA A 233 -19.78 20.39 15.99
CA ALA A 233 -19.31 19.01 16.02
C ALA A 233 -20.39 17.91 15.93
N PRO A 234 -19.98 16.70 15.50
CA PRO A 234 -20.26 15.53 16.33
C PRO A 234 -19.04 14.61 16.52
N ALA A 235 -18.87 14.20 17.79
CA ALA A 235 -18.22 13.00 18.33
C ALA A 235 -16.76 12.71 17.95
N GLU A 236 -15.90 12.89 18.95
CA GLU A 236 -14.54 12.36 19.07
C GLU A 236 -14.49 10.85 18.74
N GLU A 237 -13.83 10.51 17.63
CA GLU A 237 -13.01 9.30 17.59
C GLU A 237 -11.56 9.78 17.69
N VAL A 238 -10.90 9.31 18.74
CA VAL A 238 -9.53 9.67 19.12
C VAL A 238 -8.63 9.32 17.94
N ALA A 239 -8.18 10.35 17.22
CA ALA A 239 -7.10 10.19 16.27
C ALA A 239 -5.87 9.78 17.07
N GLU A 240 -5.40 8.55 16.86
CA GLU A 240 -4.08 8.11 17.30
C GLU A 240 -3.08 8.96 16.52
N GLU A 241 -2.65 10.08 17.12
CA GLU A 241 -1.51 10.85 16.63
C GLU A 241 -0.31 9.89 16.56
N GLU A 242 0.30 9.79 15.38
CA GLU A 242 1.44 8.91 15.14
C GLU A 242 2.58 9.30 16.09
N LEU A 243 2.71 8.59 17.21
CA LEU A 243 3.76 8.81 18.20
C LEU A 243 5.12 8.62 17.50
N GLU A 244 5.97 9.65 17.52
CA GLU A 244 7.33 9.56 16.98
C GLU A 244 8.20 8.69 17.91
N THR A 245 8.24 7.38 17.66
CA THR A 245 9.03 6.42 18.44
C THR A 245 10.41 6.19 17.83
N THR A 246 11.43 5.97 18.67
CA THR A 246 12.79 5.58 18.26
C THR A 246 13.19 4.25 18.88
N PHE A 247 14.09 3.50 18.24
CA PHE A 247 14.52 2.17 18.70
C PHE A 247 16.00 2.17 19.10
N ASP A 248 16.34 1.48 20.20
CA ASP A 248 17.73 1.25 20.62
C ASP A 248 18.34 -0.07 20.09
N GLU A 249 19.62 -0.32 20.42
CA GLU A 249 20.37 -1.52 19.97
C GLU A 249 19.81 -2.83 20.57
N ASP A 250 19.11 -2.74 21.70
CA ASP A 250 18.46 -3.87 22.39
C ASP A 250 17.01 -4.09 21.91
N GLY A 251 16.51 -3.22 21.01
CA GLY A 251 15.16 -3.26 20.46
C GLY A 251 14.09 -2.61 21.34
N THR A 252 14.47 -1.90 22.40
CA THR A 252 13.56 -1.12 23.22
C THR A 252 13.06 0.07 22.43
N GLU A 253 11.76 0.32 22.50
CA GLU A 253 11.16 1.48 21.86
C GLU A 253 11.06 2.63 22.85
N TRP A 254 11.39 3.82 22.38
CA TRP A 254 11.48 5.05 23.16
C TRP A 254 10.57 6.11 22.54
N TRP A 255 9.84 6.83 23.39
CA TRP A 255 9.01 7.95 23.02
C TRP A 255 9.22 9.10 24.01
N GLU A 256 9.27 10.33 23.51
CA GLU A 256 9.32 11.55 24.31
C GLU A 256 7.98 12.28 24.14
N ASP A 257 7.34 12.63 25.25
CA ASP A 257 6.09 13.39 25.22
C ASP A 257 6.33 14.91 25.05
N GLU A 258 5.25 15.68 24.87
CA GLU A 258 5.33 17.13 24.68
C GLU A 258 5.91 17.89 25.89
N ASP A 259 5.89 17.27 27.08
CA ASP A 259 6.43 17.82 28.32
C ASP A 259 7.92 17.44 28.53
N GLY A 260 8.50 16.64 27.62
CA GLY A 260 9.89 16.18 27.65
C GLY A 260 10.14 15.01 28.60
N ALA A 261 9.08 14.28 29.00
CA ALA A 261 9.22 13.04 29.73
C ALA A 261 9.41 11.86 28.78
N TRP A 262 10.29 10.94 29.19
CA TRP A 262 10.69 9.79 28.39
C TRP A 262 9.90 8.55 28.80
N TRP A 263 9.46 7.81 27.80
CA TRP A 263 8.71 6.58 27.94
C TRP A 263 9.43 5.47 27.17
N TYR A 264 9.39 4.26 27.70
CA TYR A 264 9.99 3.09 27.07
C TYR A 264 9.02 1.89 27.07
N ARG A 265 9.15 1.02 26.06
CA ARG A 265 8.51 -0.31 26.03
C ARG A 265 9.49 -1.37 25.54
N ASN A 266 9.50 -2.53 26.19
CA ASN A 266 10.34 -3.64 25.76
C ASN A 266 9.70 -4.39 24.59
N PRO A 267 10.49 -5.13 23.78
CA PRO A 267 9.96 -6.00 22.73
C PRO A 267 8.89 -6.96 23.26
N GLY A 268 7.66 -6.83 22.76
CA GLY A 268 6.53 -7.67 23.13
C GLY A 268 5.67 -7.16 24.30
N GLU A 269 5.94 -5.96 24.81
CA GLU A 269 5.08 -5.26 25.77
C GLU A 269 4.14 -4.27 25.06
N GLU A 270 2.85 -4.32 25.40
CA GLU A 270 1.84 -3.41 24.84
C GLU A 270 1.74 -2.08 25.60
N GLU A 271 2.24 -2.03 26.84
CA GLU A 271 2.14 -0.87 27.74
C GLU A 271 3.46 -0.08 27.80
N TRP A 272 3.35 1.25 27.68
CA TRP A 272 4.46 2.18 27.88
C TRP A 272 4.76 2.38 29.37
N GLN A 273 6.05 2.44 29.71
CA GLN A 273 6.52 2.70 31.07
C GLN A 273 7.29 4.02 31.11
N GLU A 274 7.03 4.85 32.12
CA GLU A 274 7.76 6.10 32.33
C GLU A 274 9.21 5.80 32.73
N TYR A 275 10.17 6.43 32.05
CA TYR A 275 11.58 6.37 32.41
C TYR A 275 11.88 7.40 33.49
N THR A 276 12.27 6.93 34.67
CA THR A 276 12.78 7.77 35.76
C THR A 276 14.29 7.56 35.91
N GLU A 277 15.08 8.65 35.87
CA GLU A 277 16.54 8.64 36.12
C GLU A 277 16.92 8.12 37.53
#